data_AF-A0A535IHQ0-F1
#
_entry.id   AF-A0A535IHQ0-F1
#
_cell.length_a   1.000
_cell.length_b   1.000
_cell.length_c   1.000
_cell.angle_alpha   90.00
_cell.angle_beta   90.00
_cell.angle_gamma   90.00
#
_symmetry.space_group_name_H-M   'P 1'
#
loop_
_entity.id
_entity.type
_entity.pdbx_description
1 polymer ?
#
loop_
_entity_poly.entity_id
_entity_poly.type
_entity_poly.pdbx_seq_one_letter_code
_entity_poly.pdbx_strand_id
1 'polypeptide(L)'
;MMLANSLIIARRELKDTLRDWRIVVPIVLLTFAFPWLMIAGSQLLFDYARNFDERALFVTVIPFSLMVVGFFPISFSLVIGLEAFVGEKERSSLEPLLATPISDFELYLGKLLASTALPLIASYSGISLFVLGAKWLRELDIPQWMIVQ
;
A
#
# COMPACT_ATOMS: atom_id res chain seq x y z
N MET A 1 5.24 -1.77 -29.06
CA MET A 1 5.54 -3.20 -28.83
C MET A 1 6.12 -3.44 -27.44
N MET A 2 7.21 -2.76 -27.05
CA MET A 2 7.89 -3.01 -25.76
C MET A 2 6.99 -2.93 -24.53
N LEU A 3 6.18 -1.86 -24.41
CA LEU A 3 5.26 -1.69 -23.27
C LEU A 3 4.15 -2.75 -23.20
N ALA A 4 3.72 -3.29 -24.36
CA ALA A 4 2.68 -4.30 -24.40
C ALA A 4 3.17 -5.64 -23.81
N ASN A 5 4.41 -6.02 -24.13
CA ASN A 5 5.05 -7.22 -23.58
C ASN A 5 5.22 -7.10 -22.06
N SER A 6 5.75 -5.97 -21.58
CA SER A 6 5.89 -5.70 -20.15
C SER A 6 4.57 -5.75 -19.40
N LEU A 7 3.48 -5.24 -19.99
CA LEU A 7 2.16 -5.26 -19.37
C LEU A 7 1.56 -6.67 -19.31
N ILE A 8 1.83 -7.51 -20.31
CA ILE A 8 1.42 -8.92 -20.31
C ILE A 8 2.14 -9.67 -19.17
N ILE A 9 3.45 -9.46 -19.02
CA ILE A 9 4.25 -10.02 -17.92
C ILE A 9 3.68 -9.52 -16.60
N ALA A 10 3.49 -8.21 -16.45
CA ALA A 10 2.99 -7.61 -15.22
C ALA A 10 1.62 -8.17 -14.82
N ARG A 11 0.70 -8.34 -15.78
CA ARG A 11 -0.64 -8.91 -15.52
C ARG A 11 -0.57 -10.36 -15.05
N ARG A 12 0.31 -11.15 -15.66
CA ARG A 12 0.53 -12.55 -15.25
C ARG A 12 1.07 -12.60 -13.83
N GLU A 13 2.16 -11.89 -13.57
CA GLU A 13 2.83 -11.83 -12.26
C GLU A 13 1.87 -11.33 -11.17
N LEU A 14 1.10 -10.26 -11.45
CA LEU A 14 0.11 -9.73 -10.52
C LEU A 14 -0.96 -10.77 -10.17
N LYS A 15 -1.40 -11.58 -11.15
CA LYS A 15 -2.36 -12.66 -10.91
C LYS A 15 -1.76 -13.77 -10.05
N ASP A 16 -0.47 -14.04 -10.20
CA ASP A 16 0.25 -15.02 -9.40
C ASP A 16 0.45 -14.51 -7.97
N THR A 17 0.82 -13.23 -7.78
CA THR A 17 0.88 -12.58 -6.45
C THR A 17 -0.49 -12.58 -5.76
N LEU A 18 -1.57 -12.30 -6.48
CA LEU A 18 -2.94 -12.32 -5.93
C LEU A 18 -3.41 -13.71 -5.49
N ARG A 19 -2.77 -14.78 -5.98
CA ARG A 19 -3.05 -16.16 -5.58
C ARG A 19 -2.19 -16.62 -4.41
N ASP A 20 -1.12 -15.91 -4.09
CA ASP A 20 -0.32 -16.20 -2.93
C ASP A 20 -1.01 -15.66 -1.67
N TRP A 21 -1.67 -16.55 -0.93
CA TRP A 21 -2.36 -16.22 0.31
C TRP A 21 -1.41 -15.63 1.36
N ARG A 22 -0.10 -15.94 1.33
CA ARG A 22 0.87 -15.44 2.30
C ARG A 22 1.17 -13.96 2.11
N ILE A 23 0.99 -13.46 0.89
CA ILE A 23 1.15 -12.05 0.53
C ILE A 23 -0.21 -11.34 0.66
N VAL A 24 -1.27 -11.94 0.11
CA VAL A 24 -2.60 -11.33 0.07
C VAL A 24 -3.19 -11.19 1.47
N VAL A 25 -3.07 -12.19 2.35
CA VAL A 25 -3.68 -12.14 3.68
C VAL A 25 -3.13 -10.98 4.52
N PRO A 26 -1.80 -10.80 4.68
CA PRO A 26 -1.27 -9.65 5.40
C PRO A 26 -1.65 -8.31 4.77
N ILE A 27 -1.60 -8.19 3.44
CA ILE A 27 -1.95 -6.94 2.75
C ILE A 27 -3.41 -6.60 2.98
N VAL A 28 -4.32 -7.55 2.80
CA VAL A 28 -5.76 -7.34 3.04
C VAL A 28 -6.02 -7.04 4.51
N LEU A 29 -5.40 -7.78 5.43
CA LEU A 29 -5.53 -7.52 6.87
C LEU A 29 -5.09 -6.10 7.21
N LEU A 30 -3.93 -5.66 6.73
CA LEU A 30 -3.43 -4.31 6.94
C LEU A 30 -4.32 -3.27 6.26
N THR A 31 -4.73 -3.47 5.02
CA THR A 31 -5.58 -2.50 4.31
C THR A 31 -6.94 -2.32 4.94
N PHE A 32 -7.57 -3.39 5.44
CA PHE A 32 -8.93 -3.32 5.95
C PHE A 32 -9.02 -3.17 7.46
N ALA A 33 -8.19 -3.84 8.26
CA ALA A 33 -8.27 -3.78 9.73
C ALA A 33 -7.50 -2.59 10.31
N PHE A 34 -6.34 -2.26 9.73
CA PHE A 34 -5.44 -1.25 10.29
C PHE A 34 -6.03 0.17 10.28
N PRO A 35 -6.77 0.64 9.25
CA PRO A 35 -7.42 1.95 9.31
C PRO A 35 -8.36 2.11 10.51
N TRP A 36 -9.14 1.07 10.85
CA TRP A 36 -10.04 1.11 12.01
C TRP A 36 -9.27 1.14 13.33
N LEU A 37 -8.19 0.35 13.43
CA LEU A 37 -7.29 0.39 14.58
C LEU A 37 -6.69 1.80 14.75
N MET A 38 -6.26 2.42 13.64
CA MET A 38 -5.70 3.78 13.66
C MET A 38 -6.74 4.83 14.02
N ILE A 39 -8.00 4.70 13.56
CA ILE A 39 -9.09 5.58 14.00
C ILE A 39 -9.31 5.44 15.51
N ALA A 40 -9.41 4.22 16.03
CA ALA A 40 -9.56 3.98 17.47
C ALA A 40 -8.36 4.48 18.28
N GLY A 41 -7.13 4.25 17.81
CA GLY A 41 -5.92 4.76 18.45
C GLY A 41 -5.87 6.28 18.46
N SER A 42 -6.21 6.93 17.34
CA SER A 42 -6.33 8.38 17.27
C SER A 42 -7.35 8.91 18.28
N GLN A 43 -8.45 8.18 18.50
CA GLN A 43 -9.47 8.55 19.49
C GLN A 43 -8.93 8.63 20.89
N LEU A 44 -8.24 7.58 21.33
CA LEU A 44 -7.62 7.55 22.65
C LEU A 44 -6.65 8.73 22.84
N LEU A 45 -5.85 9.06 21.81
CA LEU A 45 -4.95 10.21 21.85
C LEU A 45 -5.70 11.53 21.97
N PHE A 46 -6.72 11.76 21.15
CA PHE A 46 -7.51 12.99 21.18
C PHE A 46 -8.31 13.17 22.48
N ASP A 47 -8.86 12.10 23.05
CA ASP A 47 -9.61 12.16 24.30
C ASP A 47 -8.68 12.44 25.49
N TYR A 48 -7.49 11.84 25.51
CA TYR A 48 -6.44 12.18 26.49
C TYR A 48 -5.99 13.64 26.34
N ALA A 49 -5.89 14.09 25.10
CA ALA A 49 -5.42 15.40 24.69
C ALA A 49 -6.40 16.55 24.89
N ARG A 50 -7.69 16.29 25.16
CA ARG A 50 -8.70 17.33 25.42
C ARG A 50 -8.30 18.27 26.57
N ASN A 51 -7.37 17.83 27.42
CA ASN A 51 -6.80 18.63 28.51
C ASN A 51 -5.61 19.53 28.08
N PHE A 52 -5.20 19.48 26.80
CA PHE A 52 -4.08 20.20 26.20
C PHE A 52 -4.53 20.96 24.93
N ASP A 53 -3.59 21.47 24.13
CA ASP A 53 -3.88 22.14 22.86
C ASP A 53 -4.33 21.13 21.77
N GLU A 54 -5.64 21.05 21.58
CA GLU A 54 -6.30 20.18 20.60
C GLU A 54 -5.85 20.44 19.15
N ARG A 55 -5.48 21.69 18.80
CA ARG A 55 -5.12 22.05 17.43
C ARG A 55 -3.77 21.48 17.04
N ALA A 56 -2.77 21.63 17.91
CA ALA A 56 -1.41 21.11 17.67
C ALA A 56 -1.42 19.58 17.45
N LEU A 57 -2.28 18.88 18.19
CA LEU A 57 -2.41 17.44 18.08
C LEU A 57 -3.18 17.01 16.83
N PHE A 58 -4.20 17.76 16.41
CA PHE A 58 -4.88 17.46 15.16
C PHE A 58 -3.94 17.50 13.95
N VAL A 59 -3.14 18.57 13.85
CA VAL A 59 -2.16 18.78 12.77
C VAL A 59 -1.06 17.72 12.77
N THR A 60 -0.84 17.03 13.89
CA THR A 60 0.18 15.98 13.99
C THR A 60 -0.41 14.58 13.80
N VAL A 61 -1.48 14.25 14.51
CA VAL A 61 -2.05 12.90 14.59
C VAL A 61 -2.68 12.48 13.27
N ILE A 62 -3.39 13.37 12.56
CA ILE A 62 -4.06 13.01 11.31
C ILE A 62 -3.04 12.72 10.19
N PRO A 63 -2.06 13.60 9.89
CA PRO A 63 -1.05 13.29 8.88
C PRO A 63 -0.18 12.08 9.24
N PHE A 64 0.18 11.94 10.52
CA PHE A 64 0.90 10.75 10.99
C PHE A 64 0.09 9.47 10.77
N SER A 65 -1.21 9.50 11.07
CA SER A 65 -2.09 8.35 10.86
C SER A 65 -2.22 7.99 9.39
N LEU A 66 -2.38 8.99 8.51
CA LEU A 66 -2.41 8.80 7.06
C LEU A 66 -1.11 8.19 6.53
N MET A 67 0.03 8.71 6.99
CA MET A 67 1.35 8.19 6.64
C MET A 67 1.47 6.72 7.04
N VAL A 68 1.11 6.37 8.29
CA VAL A 68 1.21 5.00 8.82
C VAL A 68 0.26 4.06 8.08
N VAL A 69 -1.01 4.45 7.89
CA VAL A 69 -1.98 3.63 7.14
C VAL A 69 -1.54 3.39 5.69
N GLY A 70 -0.98 4.40 5.03
CA GLY A 70 -0.47 4.28 3.66
C GLY A 70 0.83 3.48 3.57
N PHE A 71 1.75 3.68 4.51
CA PHE A 71 3.10 3.12 4.47
C PHE A 71 3.12 1.59 4.66
N PHE A 72 2.26 1.07 5.54
CA PHE A 72 2.32 -0.36 5.88
C PHE A 72 2.02 -1.27 4.69
N PRO A 73 0.92 -1.09 3.92
CA PRO A 73 0.68 -1.90 2.73
C PRO A 73 1.77 -1.74 1.66
N ILE A 74 2.22 -0.51 1.36
CA ILE A 74 3.23 -0.27 0.31
C ILE A 74 4.59 -0.91 0.65
N SER A 75 4.93 -1.06 1.94
CA SER A 75 6.17 -1.72 2.37
C SER A 75 6.31 -3.16 1.85
N PHE A 76 5.18 -3.84 1.59
CA PHE A 76 5.17 -5.19 1.00
C PHE A 76 5.65 -5.22 -0.46
N SER A 77 5.75 -4.08 -1.15
CA SER A 77 6.32 -4.02 -2.51
C SER A 77 7.75 -4.53 -2.56
N LEU A 78 8.54 -4.27 -1.51
CA LEU A 78 9.90 -4.79 -1.41
C LEU A 78 9.91 -6.31 -1.23
N VAL A 79 9.04 -6.85 -0.38
CA VAL A 79 8.91 -8.29 -0.15
C VAL A 79 8.50 -9.01 -1.44
N ILE A 80 7.47 -8.52 -2.13
CA ILE A 80 6.99 -9.11 -3.39
C ILE A 80 8.06 -9.01 -4.47
N GLY A 81 8.78 -7.88 -4.55
CA GLY A 81 9.90 -7.72 -5.47
C GLY A 81 10.99 -8.74 -5.21
N LEU A 82 11.39 -8.94 -3.95
CA LEU A 82 12.38 -9.93 -3.58
C LEU A 82 11.95 -11.35 -3.93
N GLU A 83 10.72 -11.75 -3.59
CA GLU A 83 10.20 -13.07 -3.92
C GLU A 83 10.15 -13.30 -5.45
N ALA A 84 9.77 -12.28 -6.21
CA ALA A 84 9.67 -12.37 -7.68
C ALA A 84 11.02 -12.43 -8.40
N PHE A 85 12.10 -11.86 -7.83
CA PHE A 85 13.44 -11.90 -8.42
C PHE A 85 14.27 -13.08 -7.88
N VAL A 86 14.29 -13.26 -6.55
CA VAL A 86 15.04 -14.34 -5.89
C VAL A 86 14.39 -15.69 -6.18
N GLY A 87 13.06 -15.79 -6.19
CA GLY A 87 12.36 -17.04 -6.50
C GLY A 87 12.64 -17.57 -7.90
N GLU A 88 12.76 -16.69 -8.90
CA GLU A 88 13.16 -17.06 -10.26
C GLU A 88 14.65 -17.44 -10.35
N LYS A 89 15.51 -16.79 -9.55
CA LYS A 89 16.93 -17.16 -9.45
C LYS A 89 17.12 -18.55 -8.85
N GLU A 90 16.41 -18.86 -7.76
CA GLU A 90 16.48 -20.15 -7.06
C GLU A 90 15.96 -21.32 -7.90
N ARG A 91 15.03 -21.04 -8.82
CA ARG A 91 14.49 -22.05 -9.76
C ARG A 91 15.31 -22.19 -11.05
N SER A 92 16.44 -21.49 -11.15
CA SER A 92 17.29 -21.41 -12.35
C SER A 92 16.52 -21.03 -13.63
N SER A 93 15.38 -20.35 -13.48
CA SER A 93 14.51 -19.98 -14.60
C SER A 93 14.84 -18.62 -15.20
N LEU A 94 15.72 -17.83 -14.57
CA LEU A 94 16.18 -16.55 -15.12
C LEU A 94 17.00 -16.70 -16.40
N GLU A 95 17.92 -17.67 -16.47
CA GLU A 95 18.79 -17.85 -17.64
C GLU A 95 18.01 -18.25 -18.91
N PRO A 96 17.03 -19.18 -18.85
CA PRO A 96 16.13 -19.45 -19.97
C PRO A 96 15.21 -18.27 -20.32
N LEU A 97 14.80 -17.45 -19.34
CA LEU A 97 13.93 -16.29 -19.59
C LEU A 97 14.65 -15.19 -20.37
N LEU A 98 15.94 -14.97 -20.07
CA LEU A 98 16.82 -14.05 -20.80
C LEU A 98 17.19 -14.57 -22.19
N ALA A 99 17.04 -15.87 -22.44
CA ALA A 99 17.23 -16.47 -23.76
C ALA A 99 15.97 -16.38 -24.66
N THR A 100 14.83 -15.94 -24.11
CA THR A 100 13.62 -15.64 -24.91
C THR A 100 13.80 -14.34 -25.69
N PRO A 101 13.07 -14.10 -26.79
CA PRO A 101 13.16 -12.85 -27.57
C PRO A 101 12.51 -11.64 -26.87
N ILE A 102 12.60 -11.57 -25.54
CA ILE A 102 12.09 -10.50 -24.68
C ILE A 102 13.31 -9.73 -24.14
N SER A 103 13.28 -8.40 -24.20
CA SER A 103 14.38 -7.58 -23.69
C SER A 103 14.44 -7.61 -22.15
N ASP A 104 15.64 -7.61 -21.58
CA ASP A 104 15.90 -7.50 -20.14
C ASP A 104 15.14 -6.33 -19.49
N PHE A 105 15.05 -5.21 -20.20
CA PHE A 105 14.31 -4.04 -19.72
C PHE A 105 12.80 -4.29 -19.66
N GLU A 106 12.24 -4.99 -20.66
CA GLU A 106 10.81 -5.31 -20.68
C GLU A 106 10.44 -6.25 -19.52
N LEU A 107 11.32 -7.21 -19.22
CA LEU A 107 11.18 -8.14 -18.11
C LEU A 107 11.28 -7.42 -16.76
N TYR A 108 12.31 -6.59 -16.58
CA TYR A 108 12.50 -5.80 -15.37
C TYR A 108 11.30 -4.89 -15.10
N LEU A 109 10.84 -4.16 -16.11
CA LEU A 109 9.69 -3.27 -16.00
C LEU A 109 8.41 -4.05 -15.66
N GLY A 110 8.18 -5.21 -16.29
CA GLY A 110 7.04 -6.07 -16.00
C GLY A 110 7.00 -6.54 -14.54
N LYS A 111 8.14 -7.01 -14.02
CA LYS A 111 8.27 -7.45 -12.61
C LYS A 111 8.13 -6.30 -11.63
N LEU A 112 8.73 -5.14 -11.92
CA LEU A 112 8.62 -3.96 -11.08
C LEU A 112 7.17 -3.45 -11.00
N LEU A 113 6.46 -3.41 -12.12
CA LEU A 113 5.05 -3.00 -12.14
C LEU A 113 4.17 -3.99 -11.38
N ALA A 114 4.39 -5.29 -11.53
CA ALA A 114 3.62 -6.30 -10.80
C ALA A 114 3.83 -6.21 -9.28
N SER A 115 5.08 -6.06 -8.83
CA SER A 115 5.42 -6.03 -7.41
C SER A 115 5.03 -4.72 -6.70
N THR A 116 4.88 -3.63 -7.44
CA THR A 116 4.45 -2.33 -6.89
C THR A 116 2.95 -2.12 -6.95
N ALA A 117 2.26 -2.63 -7.98
CA ALA A 117 0.85 -2.34 -8.23
C ALA A 117 -0.07 -2.78 -7.07
N LEU A 118 0.06 -4.02 -6.59
CA LEU A 118 -0.81 -4.55 -5.54
C LEU A 118 -0.64 -3.78 -4.21
N PRO A 119 0.59 -3.61 -3.66
CA PRO A 119 0.84 -2.80 -2.47
C PRO A 119 0.39 -1.34 -2.60
N LEU A 120 0.54 -0.75 -3.79
CA LEU A 120 0.13 0.63 -4.05
C LEU A 120 -1.39 0.78 -4.00
N ILE A 121 -2.13 -0.11 -4.67
CA ILE A 121 -3.60 -0.13 -4.61
C ILE A 121 -4.06 -0.35 -3.17
N ALA A 122 -3.41 -1.26 -2.44
CA ALA A 122 -3.70 -1.56 -1.05
C ALA A 122 -3.45 -0.35 -0.13
N SER A 123 -2.39 0.41 -0.38
CA SER A 123 -2.06 1.65 0.33
C SER A 123 -3.10 2.75 0.10
N TYR A 124 -3.44 3.05 -1.16
CA TYR A 124 -4.48 4.02 -1.49
C TYR A 124 -5.85 3.60 -0.95
N SER A 125 -6.15 2.30 -0.97
CA SER A 125 -7.39 1.76 -0.40
C SER A 125 -7.41 1.95 1.12
N GLY A 126 -6.31 1.68 1.82
CA GLY A 126 -6.19 1.88 3.26
C GLY A 126 -6.37 3.35 3.64
N ILE A 127 -5.70 4.26 2.92
CA ILE A 127 -5.86 5.71 3.10
C ILE A 127 -7.31 6.13 2.89
N SER A 128 -7.95 5.65 1.82
CA SER A 128 -9.36 5.97 1.52
C SER A 128 -10.29 5.48 2.62
N LEU A 129 -10.08 4.25 3.13
CA LEU A 129 -10.84 3.69 4.25
C LEU A 129 -10.62 4.50 5.53
N PHE A 130 -9.39 4.95 5.80
CA PHE A 130 -9.12 5.81 6.95
C PHE A 130 -9.85 7.14 6.83
N VAL A 131 -9.76 7.84 5.70
CA VAL A 131 -10.42 9.15 5.50
C VAL A 131 -11.94 9.01 5.58
N LEU A 132 -12.52 8.01 4.90
CA LEU A 132 -13.96 7.77 4.92
C LEU A 132 -14.45 7.33 6.30
N GLY A 133 -13.73 6.41 6.94
CA GLY A 133 -14.04 5.94 8.29
C GLY A 133 -13.93 7.04 9.34
N ALA A 134 -12.87 7.86 9.26
CA ALA A 134 -12.70 9.00 10.16
C ALA A 134 -13.78 10.06 9.93
N LYS A 135 -14.17 10.33 8.67
CA LYS A 135 -15.28 11.24 8.37
C LYS A 135 -16.63 10.71 8.90
N TRP A 136 -16.89 9.42 8.71
CA TRP A 136 -18.17 8.80 9.05
C TRP A 136 -18.36 8.57 10.55
N LEU A 137 -17.33 8.09 11.25
CA LEU A 137 -17.42 7.75 12.68
C LEU A 137 -17.33 8.96 13.60
N ARG A 138 -16.64 10.03 13.20
CA ARG A 138 -16.29 11.11 14.11
C ARG A 138 -17.00 12.42 13.84
N GLU A 139 -17.72 12.55 12.72
CA GLU A 139 -18.08 13.86 12.16
C GLU A 139 -16.88 14.79 12.38
N LEU A 140 -15.68 14.39 11.93
CA LEU A 140 -14.47 15.18 12.15
C LEU A 140 -14.81 16.57 11.64
N ASP A 141 -15.12 17.46 12.59
CA ASP A 141 -15.59 18.80 12.35
C ASP A 141 -14.32 19.46 11.85
N ILE A 142 -14.12 19.38 10.53
CA ILE A 142 -12.94 19.88 9.85
C ILE A 142 -12.86 21.30 10.37
N PRO A 143 -11.91 21.59 11.29
CA PRO A 143 -12.05 22.79 12.08
C PRO A 143 -12.06 23.96 11.11
N GLN A 144 -12.90 24.97 11.32
CA GLN A 144 -13.10 26.00 10.30
C GLN A 144 -11.79 26.68 9.83
N TRP A 145 -10.73 26.62 10.65
CA TRP A 145 -9.37 27.05 10.29
C TRP A 145 -8.69 26.22 9.17
N MET A 146 -9.19 25.03 8.82
CA MET A 146 -8.77 24.24 7.66
C MET A 146 -9.65 24.46 6.42
N ILE A 147 -10.87 24.99 6.58
CA ILE A 147 -11.81 25.24 5.46
C ILE A 147 -11.63 26.66 4.89
N VAL A 148 -10.87 27.55 5.54
CA VAL A 148 -10.67 28.92 5.08
C VAL A 148 -9.22 29.38 5.26
N GLN A 149 -8.54 29.57 4.12
CA GLN A 149 -8.18 30.90 3.62
C GLN A 149 -8.46 30.97 2.12
#